data_AF-A0A1Y3N2H3-F1
#
_entry.id   AF-A0A1Y3N2H3-F1
#
_cell.length_a   1.000
_cell.length_b   1.000
_cell.length_c   1.000
_cell.angle_alpha   90.00
_cell.angle_beta   90.00
_cell.angle_gamma   90.00
#
_symmetry.space_group_name_H-M   'P 1'
#
loop_
_entity.id
_entity.type
_entity.pdbx_description
1 polymer ?
#
loop_
_entity_poly.entity_id
_entity_poly.type
_entity_poly.pdbx_seq_one_letter_code
_entity_poly.pdbx_strand_id
1 'polypeptide(L)'
;MKLENIKTNFKAVFHSVAKNYFIDNLIVKNVMVNGDENASSLILLNSAESSVEIKNINFNNNKNINKMECGNLYFENDVAISISDSIFTNNFSEGNGGVICIDNIYNLNLQLISNSFYKNKGKNGGALYIAENKNLNNINDTDVKINFENNIFKENIASDFGGAIYSLYNKLYLASTKNNSFTFNKAGLMGGGIYTPKSIGTNLFDFSDSLIQDNTVGSIINNYSTKPSYITLNTTFNEESLYINAGEYFPLVFNIFDEFGNIMIDINKYYSMIILKLEIIEKNEYNDNDDVINYYLLGNTGTFINEISINECNENQIKMINRRGIQYCENAKCKDNCPIKTSANCVPPKNISLNINDINLNKCECLPGWKGDNCSIKIYIDYK
;
A
#
# COMPACT_ATOMS: atom_id res chain seq x y z
N MET A 1 30.94 20.14 -2.73
CA MET A 1 31.49 18.80 -3.09
C MET A 1 30.79 18.30 -4.35
N LYS A 2 31.43 17.46 -5.19
CA LYS A 2 30.81 16.95 -6.43
C LYS A 2 30.98 15.43 -6.55
N LEU A 3 29.90 14.73 -6.88
CA LEU A 3 29.86 13.28 -7.10
C LEU A 3 29.22 13.00 -8.45
N GLU A 4 29.96 12.39 -9.36
CA GLU A 4 29.47 12.16 -10.72
C GLU A 4 29.84 10.80 -11.27
N ASN A 5 28.91 10.23 -12.04
CA ASN A 5 29.13 9.02 -12.84
C ASN A 5 29.59 7.81 -12.01
N ILE A 6 29.09 7.71 -10.78
CA ILE A 6 29.37 6.59 -9.88
C ILE A 6 28.35 5.48 -10.14
N LYS A 7 28.82 4.25 -10.25
CA LYS A 7 27.98 3.04 -10.20
C LYS A 7 28.48 2.19 -9.04
N THR A 8 27.57 1.79 -8.18
CA THR A 8 27.92 1.02 -6.99
C THR A 8 26.87 -0.04 -6.68
N ASN A 9 27.35 -1.18 -6.19
CA ASN A 9 26.54 -2.23 -5.57
C ASN A 9 26.68 -2.22 -4.03
N PHE A 10 27.37 -1.23 -3.47
CA PHE A 10 27.34 -1.01 -2.03
C PHE A 10 25.96 -0.52 -1.60
N LYS A 11 25.66 -0.75 -0.32
CA LYS A 11 24.46 -0.26 0.34
C LYS A 11 24.26 1.25 0.12
N ALA A 12 25.28 2.07 0.35
CA ALA A 12 25.17 3.49 0.00
C ALA A 12 26.46 4.10 -0.49
N VAL A 13 26.34 5.22 -1.21
CA VAL A 13 27.49 6.08 -1.52
C VAL A 13 27.92 6.84 -0.27
N PHE A 14 26.94 7.32 0.49
CA PHE A 14 27.16 7.76 1.87
C PHE A 14 26.22 7.02 2.79
N HIS A 15 26.81 6.29 3.73
CA HIS A 15 26.09 5.76 4.88
C HIS A 15 26.67 6.40 6.12
N SER A 16 25.81 6.88 7.00
CA SER A 16 26.27 7.32 8.30
C SER A 16 25.32 6.99 9.44
N VAL A 17 25.92 6.81 10.62
CA VAL A 17 25.30 6.42 11.89
C VAL A 17 25.60 7.41 13.03
N ALA A 18 26.23 8.55 12.73
CA ALA A 18 26.32 9.69 13.63
C ALA A 18 24.94 10.34 13.90
N LYS A 19 24.89 11.19 14.95
CA LYS A 19 23.64 11.86 15.35
C LYS A 19 23.34 13.14 14.59
N ASN A 20 24.34 13.91 14.16
CA ASN A 20 24.12 15.21 13.52
C ASN A 20 24.82 15.29 12.17
N TYR A 21 24.09 15.77 11.17
CA TYR A 21 24.57 15.86 9.79
C TYR A 21 24.29 17.22 9.19
N PHE A 22 25.29 17.73 8.49
CA PHE A 22 25.18 18.92 7.69
C PHE A 22 25.74 18.65 6.30
N ILE A 23 24.89 18.76 5.29
CA ILE A 23 25.26 18.63 3.88
C ILE A 23 24.94 19.96 3.20
N ASP A 24 25.97 20.65 2.72
CA ASP A 24 25.80 21.93 2.03
C ASP A 24 26.61 21.95 0.74
N ASN A 25 26.05 22.59 -0.29
CA ASN A 25 26.70 22.80 -1.59
C ASN A 25 27.21 21.48 -2.22
N LEU A 26 26.38 20.43 -2.17
CA LEU A 26 26.64 19.12 -2.76
C LEU A 26 25.96 18.99 -4.13
N ILE A 27 26.75 18.63 -5.15
CA ILE A 27 26.25 18.29 -6.49
C ILE A 27 26.40 16.78 -6.68
N VAL A 28 25.30 16.08 -6.96
CA VAL A 28 25.27 14.64 -7.22
C VAL A 28 24.60 14.37 -8.56
N LYS A 29 25.36 13.81 -9.51
CA LYS A 29 24.90 13.63 -10.89
C LYS A 29 25.21 12.25 -11.43
N ASN A 30 24.24 11.63 -12.12
CA ASN A 30 24.44 10.35 -12.80
C ASN A 30 24.97 9.23 -11.87
N VAL A 31 24.54 9.21 -10.61
CA VAL A 31 24.94 8.15 -9.69
C VAL A 31 23.89 7.04 -9.71
N MET A 32 24.34 5.79 -9.77
CA MET A 32 23.49 4.60 -9.75
C MET A 32 23.88 3.69 -8.58
N VAL A 33 22.88 3.32 -7.78
CA VAL A 33 22.99 2.36 -6.67
C VAL A 33 22.10 1.17 -6.98
N ASN A 34 22.66 -0.03 -6.84
CA ASN A 34 22.00 -1.30 -7.08
C ASN A 34 22.20 -2.26 -5.90
N GLY A 35 22.36 -1.74 -4.68
CA GLY A 35 22.86 -2.54 -3.57
C GLY A 35 22.06 -3.82 -3.34
N ASP A 36 22.78 -4.90 -2.98
CA ASP A 36 22.21 -6.24 -2.80
C ASP A 36 21.59 -6.44 -1.40
N GLU A 37 21.77 -5.46 -0.49
CA GLU A 37 21.32 -5.48 0.90
C GLU A 37 20.16 -4.53 1.12
N ASN A 38 19.24 -4.83 2.04
CA ASN A 38 18.15 -3.93 2.43
C ASN A 38 18.66 -2.51 2.82
N ALA A 39 17.92 -1.48 2.41
CA ALA A 39 18.14 -0.05 2.68
C ALA A 39 19.22 0.64 1.83
N SER A 40 19.53 0.13 0.64
CA SER A 40 20.39 0.81 -0.31
C SER A 40 19.81 2.14 -0.79
N SER A 41 20.67 3.15 -0.86
CA SER A 41 20.32 4.51 -1.26
C SER A 41 21.58 5.28 -1.61
N LEU A 42 21.43 6.47 -2.20
CA LEU A 42 22.58 7.34 -2.44
C LEU A 42 23.15 7.85 -1.12
N ILE A 43 22.25 8.34 -0.27
CA ILE A 43 22.54 8.81 1.08
C ILE A 43 21.59 8.08 2.03
N LEU A 44 22.17 7.26 2.89
CA LEU A 44 21.48 6.53 3.95
C LEU A 44 21.80 7.14 5.31
N LEU A 45 20.77 7.60 6.01
CA LEU A 45 20.85 8.13 7.36
C LEU A 45 19.87 7.38 8.26
N ASN A 46 20.39 6.43 9.04
CA ASN A 46 19.58 5.50 9.84
C ASN A 46 19.95 5.49 11.33
N SER A 47 20.54 6.59 11.83
CA SER A 47 20.80 6.74 13.26
C SER A 47 19.52 7.09 14.00
N ALA A 48 19.27 6.40 15.13
CA ALA A 48 18.24 6.80 16.09
C ALA A 48 18.52 8.21 16.62
N GLU A 49 17.49 9.05 16.72
CA GLU A 49 17.53 10.42 17.24
C GLU A 49 18.54 11.32 16.51
N SER A 50 18.51 11.30 15.17
CA SER A 50 19.41 12.14 14.37
C SER A 50 18.79 13.45 13.91
N SER A 51 19.64 14.48 13.75
CA SER A 51 19.31 15.75 13.11
C SER A 51 20.08 15.86 11.80
N VAL A 52 19.37 16.14 10.71
CA VAL A 52 19.94 16.28 9.37
C VAL A 52 19.55 17.64 8.81
N GLU A 53 20.54 18.40 8.40
CA GLU A 53 20.38 19.64 7.65
C GLU A 53 21.03 19.50 6.28
N ILE A 54 20.23 19.69 5.21
CA ILE A 54 20.66 19.62 3.82
C ILE A 54 20.32 20.93 3.14
N LYS A 55 21.31 21.61 2.57
CA LYS A 55 21.12 22.92 1.93
C LYS A 55 21.86 23.04 0.61
N ASN A 56 21.29 23.81 -0.31
CA ASN A 56 21.94 24.17 -1.57
C ASN A 56 22.45 22.96 -2.37
N ILE A 57 21.71 21.85 -2.37
CA ILE A 57 22.13 20.64 -3.09
C ILE A 57 21.49 20.55 -4.48
N ASN A 58 22.19 19.88 -5.40
CA ASN A 58 21.69 19.58 -6.73
C ASN A 58 21.82 18.08 -7.02
N PHE A 59 20.68 17.39 -7.05
CA PHE A 59 20.57 15.96 -7.36
C PHE A 59 19.97 15.79 -8.74
N ASN A 60 20.78 15.33 -9.69
CA ASN A 60 20.39 15.23 -11.09
C ASN A 60 20.64 13.83 -11.66
N ASN A 61 19.59 13.19 -12.17
CA ASN A 61 19.68 11.94 -12.92
C ASN A 61 20.32 10.79 -12.10
N ASN A 62 20.01 10.74 -10.80
CA ASN A 62 20.45 9.66 -9.93
C ASN A 62 19.42 8.53 -9.90
N LYS A 63 19.89 7.30 -9.71
CA LYS A 63 19.07 6.09 -9.80
C LYS A 63 19.33 5.17 -8.62
N ASN A 64 18.29 4.87 -7.86
CA ASN A 64 18.23 3.69 -7.02
C ASN A 64 17.43 2.62 -7.77
N ILE A 65 18.10 1.54 -8.21
CA ILE A 65 17.44 0.46 -8.97
C ILE A 65 17.06 -0.74 -8.10
N ASN A 66 17.20 -0.65 -6.78
CA ASN A 66 16.70 -1.70 -5.89
C ASN A 66 15.18 -1.56 -5.68
N LYS A 67 14.44 -2.63 -5.99
CA LYS A 67 12.97 -2.70 -5.93
C LYS A 67 12.41 -2.77 -4.52
N MET A 68 13.19 -3.24 -3.56
CA MET A 68 12.73 -3.46 -2.18
C MET A 68 12.90 -2.22 -1.31
N GLU A 69 13.35 -1.10 -1.89
CA GLU A 69 13.95 -0.02 -1.12
C GLU A 69 13.30 1.34 -1.35
N CYS A 70 13.96 2.37 -0.82
CA CYS A 70 13.35 3.64 -0.55
C CYS A 70 14.33 4.77 -0.86
N GLY A 71 13.92 5.74 -1.68
CA GLY A 71 14.64 6.99 -1.88
C GLY A 71 15.96 6.89 -2.64
N ASN A 72 16.41 8.03 -3.14
CA ASN A 72 17.84 8.32 -3.32
C ASN A 72 18.43 8.90 -2.03
N LEU A 73 17.62 9.64 -1.26
CA LEU A 73 17.86 10.03 0.12
C LEU A 73 16.93 9.19 1.00
N TYR A 74 17.51 8.34 1.84
CA TYR A 74 16.74 7.48 2.74
C TYR A 74 17.01 7.86 4.20
N PHE A 75 15.94 8.21 4.89
CA PHE A 75 15.90 8.50 6.32
C PHE A 75 15.08 7.42 7.03
N GLU A 76 15.66 6.84 8.07
CA GLU A 76 15.03 5.80 8.88
C GLU A 76 15.05 6.18 10.36
N ASN A 77 13.99 5.81 11.10
CA ASN A 77 13.74 6.13 12.51
C ASN A 77 13.36 7.60 12.74
N ASP A 78 13.11 7.97 14.01
CA ASP A 78 12.82 9.35 14.40
C ASP A 78 14.01 10.27 14.09
N VAL A 79 13.87 11.06 13.02
CA VAL A 79 14.87 11.99 12.52
C VAL A 79 14.27 13.39 12.40
N ALA A 80 15.00 14.40 12.87
CA ALA A 80 14.74 15.78 12.55
C ALA A 80 15.42 16.14 11.23
N ILE A 81 14.64 16.43 10.20
CA ILE A 81 15.12 16.65 8.83
C ILE A 81 14.79 18.08 8.42
N SER A 82 15.80 18.83 7.98
CA SER A 82 15.63 20.12 7.33
C SER A 82 16.32 20.11 5.97
N ILE A 83 15.56 20.32 4.90
CA ILE A 83 16.06 20.42 3.54
C ILE A 83 15.64 21.77 2.97
N SER A 84 16.61 22.58 2.55
CA SER A 84 16.31 23.87 1.92
C SER A 84 17.09 24.18 0.66
N ASP A 85 16.50 25.04 -0.17
CA ASP A 85 17.16 25.68 -1.32
C ASP A 85 17.78 24.67 -2.29
N SER A 86 17.15 23.50 -2.42
CA SER A 86 17.71 22.35 -3.11
C SER A 86 16.91 21.94 -4.34
N ILE A 87 17.60 21.38 -5.34
CA ILE A 87 17.04 21.01 -6.64
C ILE A 87 17.23 19.52 -6.89
N PHE A 88 16.13 18.83 -7.15
CA PHE A 88 16.07 17.40 -7.44
C PHE A 88 15.41 17.18 -8.80
N THR A 89 16.20 16.78 -9.79
CA THR A 89 15.74 16.64 -11.19
C THR A 89 16.02 15.26 -11.76
N ASN A 90 15.03 14.65 -12.41
CA ASN A 90 15.17 13.36 -13.11
C ASN A 90 15.71 12.21 -12.24
N ASN A 91 15.50 12.23 -10.93
CA ASN A 91 15.93 11.12 -10.08
C ASN A 91 14.91 9.97 -10.12
N PHE A 92 15.40 8.75 -9.96
CA PHE A 92 14.60 7.54 -10.07
C PHE A 92 14.85 6.62 -8.88
N SER A 93 13.78 6.06 -8.34
CA SER A 93 13.81 4.93 -7.41
C SER A 93 12.88 3.84 -7.94
N GLU A 94 13.35 2.58 -8.03
CA GLU A 94 12.47 1.45 -8.33
C GLU A 94 11.48 1.16 -7.20
N GLY A 95 11.84 1.51 -5.97
CA GLY A 95 10.96 1.44 -4.81
C GLY A 95 10.29 2.77 -4.48
N ASN A 96 10.02 3.04 -3.21
CA ASN A 96 9.23 4.20 -2.79
C ASN A 96 10.07 5.49 -2.72
N GLY A 97 9.46 6.65 -2.97
CA GLY A 97 10.12 7.95 -2.93
C GLY A 97 11.14 8.10 -4.05
N GLY A 98 10.79 8.77 -5.14
CA GLY A 98 11.74 8.95 -6.25
C GLY A 98 13.00 9.74 -5.86
N VAL A 99 12.89 10.60 -4.84
CA VAL A 99 14.02 11.34 -4.27
C VAL A 99 14.17 11.01 -2.80
N ILE A 100 13.17 11.36 -1.99
CA ILE A 100 13.23 11.27 -0.54
C ILE A 100 12.30 10.16 -0.11
N CYS A 101 12.83 9.27 0.72
CA CYS A 101 12.02 8.36 1.50
C CYS A 101 12.31 8.55 2.98
N ILE A 102 11.23 8.61 3.75
CA ILE A 102 11.23 8.59 5.20
C ILE A 102 10.39 7.39 5.61
N ASP A 103 10.99 6.43 6.31
CA ASP A 103 10.29 5.21 6.74
C ASP A 103 10.62 4.89 8.20
N ASN A 104 9.83 4.00 8.81
CA ASN A 104 10.04 3.51 10.16
C ASN A 104 10.05 4.65 11.22
N ILE A 105 9.26 5.71 10.99
CA ILE A 105 9.15 6.85 11.92
C ILE A 105 7.99 6.69 12.92
N TYR A 106 8.19 7.24 14.11
CA TYR A 106 7.16 7.49 15.11
C TYR A 106 6.84 8.98 15.19
N ASN A 107 7.88 9.80 15.39
CA ASN A 107 7.80 11.25 15.47
C ASN A 107 8.60 11.87 14.32
N LEU A 108 7.93 12.73 13.56
CA LEU A 108 8.54 13.42 12.43
C LEU A 108 8.72 14.90 12.73
N ASN A 109 9.97 15.36 12.72
CA ASN A 109 10.28 16.78 12.57
C ASN A 109 10.83 16.98 11.16
N LEU A 110 10.04 17.55 10.26
CA LEU A 110 10.39 17.69 8.85
C LEU A 110 10.19 19.12 8.39
N GLN A 111 11.22 19.72 7.82
CA GLN A 111 11.18 21.03 7.20
C GLN A 111 11.64 20.92 5.76
N LEU A 112 10.72 21.17 4.82
CA LEU A 112 11.03 21.33 3.41
C LEU A 112 10.77 22.78 3.03
N ILE A 113 11.82 23.54 2.72
CA ILE A 113 11.73 24.97 2.46
C ILE A 113 12.40 25.32 1.13
N SER A 114 11.68 25.95 0.22
CA SER A 114 12.25 26.47 -1.04
C SER A 114 12.93 25.39 -1.91
N ASN A 115 12.41 24.17 -1.92
CA ASN A 115 12.95 23.08 -2.74
C ASN A 115 12.21 22.92 -4.07
N SER A 116 12.90 22.29 -5.02
CA SER A 116 12.39 22.03 -6.37
C SER A 116 12.54 20.55 -6.74
N PHE A 117 11.42 19.87 -6.97
CA PHE A 117 11.33 18.47 -7.37
C PHE A 117 10.74 18.37 -8.78
N TYR A 118 11.60 18.11 -9.77
CA TYR A 118 11.23 18.02 -11.18
C TYR A 118 11.44 16.62 -11.75
N LYS A 119 10.41 16.05 -12.37
CA LYS A 119 10.52 14.81 -13.17
C LYS A 119 11.13 13.63 -12.40
N ASN A 120 10.96 13.58 -11.09
CA ASN A 120 11.42 12.45 -10.30
C ASN A 120 10.42 11.31 -10.39
N LYS A 121 10.90 10.08 -10.27
CA LYS A 121 10.08 8.89 -10.43
C LYS A 121 10.30 7.89 -9.31
N GLY A 122 9.20 7.38 -8.75
CA GLY A 122 9.17 6.34 -7.72
C GLY A 122 8.03 5.34 -7.96
N LYS A 123 7.96 4.29 -7.15
CA LYS A 123 6.79 3.40 -7.07
C LYS A 123 5.62 4.12 -6.41
N ASN A 124 5.81 4.57 -5.17
CA ASN A 124 4.89 5.45 -4.44
C ASN A 124 5.60 6.75 -4.09
N GLY A 125 4.96 7.90 -4.31
CA GLY A 125 5.60 9.18 -4.08
C GLY A 125 6.68 9.44 -5.14
N GLY A 126 6.31 10.05 -6.27
CA GLY A 126 7.29 10.30 -7.33
C GLY A 126 8.46 11.18 -6.90
N ALA A 127 8.25 12.03 -5.89
CA ALA A 127 9.32 12.77 -5.22
C ALA A 127 9.54 12.30 -3.77
N LEU A 128 8.46 12.28 -2.98
CA LEU A 128 8.53 12.09 -1.53
C LEU A 128 7.60 10.96 -1.07
N TYR A 129 8.16 10.06 -0.28
CA TYR A 129 7.43 9.02 0.43
C TYR A 129 7.64 9.13 1.94
N ILE A 130 6.57 9.02 2.71
CA ILE A 130 6.61 9.04 4.18
C ILE A 130 5.80 7.88 4.74
N ALA A 131 6.36 7.07 5.64
CA ALA A 131 5.64 5.99 6.30
C ALA A 131 6.01 5.82 7.78
N GLU A 132 4.99 5.59 8.60
CA GLU A 132 5.12 5.28 10.02
C GLU A 132 5.53 3.82 10.28
N ASN A 133 6.12 3.57 11.45
CA ASN A 133 6.27 2.22 11.96
C ASN A 133 4.91 1.65 12.43
N LYS A 134 4.55 0.49 11.87
CA LYS A 134 3.26 -0.20 12.10
C LYS A 134 3.09 -0.79 13.51
N ASN A 135 4.12 -0.82 14.35
CA ASN A 135 4.15 -1.65 15.58
C ASN A 135 3.80 -0.94 16.89
N LEU A 136 3.45 0.35 16.92
CA LEU A 136 3.22 1.06 18.19
C LEU A 136 1.94 1.90 18.19
N ASN A 137 1.02 1.55 19.10
CA ASN A 137 -0.33 2.09 19.18
C ASN A 137 -0.49 3.37 20.02
N ASN A 138 0.54 3.90 20.67
CA ASN A 138 0.38 5.07 21.56
C ASN A 138 1.69 5.84 21.72
N ILE A 139 1.82 6.99 21.06
CA ILE A 139 2.90 7.96 21.32
C ILE A 139 2.27 9.36 21.33
N ASN A 140 2.53 10.09 22.41
CA ASN A 140 2.03 11.43 22.69
C ASN A 140 2.29 12.39 21.51
N ASP A 141 1.30 13.22 21.18
CA ASP A 141 1.27 14.09 19.98
C ASP A 141 2.11 15.37 20.07
N THR A 142 2.82 15.61 21.17
CA THR A 142 3.20 16.99 21.53
C THR A 142 4.41 17.58 20.79
N ASP A 143 5.22 16.79 20.09
CA ASP A 143 6.51 17.26 19.54
C ASP A 143 6.66 17.09 18.01
N VAL A 144 5.58 16.84 17.27
CA VAL A 144 5.62 16.73 15.80
C VAL A 144 5.66 18.12 15.17
N LYS A 145 6.70 18.41 14.38
CA LYS A 145 6.83 19.69 13.66
C LYS A 145 7.08 19.43 12.18
N ILE A 146 6.06 19.60 11.37
CA ILE A 146 6.15 19.41 9.92
C ILE A 146 5.88 20.75 9.23
N ASN A 147 6.77 21.18 8.34
CA ASN A 147 6.64 22.41 7.58
C ASN A 147 6.98 22.18 6.11
N PHE A 148 6.08 22.62 5.23
CA PHE A 148 6.28 22.67 3.78
C PHE A 148 6.09 24.12 3.32
N GLU A 149 7.17 24.81 2.98
CA GLU A 149 7.09 26.20 2.54
C GLU A 149 7.82 26.43 1.20
N ASN A 150 7.17 27.11 0.26
CA ASN A 150 7.77 27.54 -1.02
C ASN A 150 8.35 26.38 -1.87
N ASN A 151 7.81 25.16 -1.75
CA ASN A 151 8.31 24.02 -2.53
C ASN A 151 7.57 23.87 -3.86
N ILE A 152 8.28 23.40 -4.88
CA ILE A 152 7.73 23.10 -6.20
C ILE A 152 7.86 21.60 -6.47
N PHE A 153 6.73 20.94 -6.72
CA PHE A 153 6.63 19.56 -7.17
C PHE A 153 6.00 19.54 -8.56
N LYS A 154 6.82 19.32 -9.60
CA LYS A 154 6.36 19.40 -10.97
C LYS A 154 6.78 18.19 -11.80
N GLU A 155 5.82 17.63 -12.53
CA GLU A 155 6.03 16.52 -13.47
C GLU A 155 6.64 15.26 -12.83
N ASN A 156 6.48 15.08 -11.51
CA ASN A 156 6.91 13.86 -10.83
C ASN A 156 5.93 12.71 -11.14
N ILE A 157 6.45 11.49 -11.13
CA ILE A 157 5.71 10.30 -11.58
C ILE A 157 5.80 9.20 -10.52
N ALA A 158 4.65 8.72 -10.05
CA ALA A 158 4.55 7.50 -9.28
C ALA A 158 3.97 6.38 -10.16
N SER A 159 4.55 5.17 -10.07
CA SER A 159 3.98 4.00 -10.74
C SER A 159 2.63 3.60 -10.14
N ASP A 160 2.46 3.79 -8.83
CA ASP A 160 1.27 3.35 -8.09
C ASP A 160 0.51 4.58 -7.54
N PHE A 161 0.97 5.17 -6.43
CA PHE A 161 0.20 6.19 -5.73
C PHE A 161 1.01 7.48 -5.49
N GLY A 162 0.34 8.63 -5.51
CA GLY A 162 0.93 9.91 -5.09
C GLY A 162 2.01 10.40 -6.04
N GLY A 163 1.65 10.99 -7.19
CA GLY A 163 2.62 11.33 -8.23
C GLY A 163 3.74 12.26 -7.76
N ALA A 164 3.47 13.17 -6.83
CA ALA A 164 4.49 13.91 -6.07
C ALA A 164 4.74 13.31 -4.69
N ILE A 165 3.69 13.25 -3.86
CA ILE A 165 3.77 12.85 -2.45
C ILE A 165 2.87 11.66 -2.19
N TYR A 166 3.42 10.65 -1.52
CA TYR A 166 2.66 9.57 -0.91
C TYR A 166 2.97 9.50 0.58
N SER A 167 1.95 9.53 1.43
CA SER A 167 2.12 9.45 2.88
C SER A 167 1.22 8.39 3.51
N LEU A 168 1.83 7.55 4.34
CA LEU A 168 1.16 6.65 5.29
C LEU A 168 1.18 7.19 6.72
N TYR A 169 1.79 8.36 6.93
CA TYR A 169 2.03 8.95 8.25
C TYR A 169 0.76 9.60 8.82
N ASN A 170 0.26 9.03 9.93
CA ASN A 170 -0.96 9.43 10.62
C ASN A 170 -0.92 10.74 11.41
N LYS A 171 0.13 11.54 11.25
CA LYS A 171 0.22 12.88 11.84
C LYS A 171 0.57 13.95 10.82
N LEU A 172 0.49 13.62 9.53
CA LEU A 172 0.82 14.58 8.48
C LEU A 172 -0.17 15.75 8.42
N TYR A 173 -1.40 15.60 8.95
CA TYR A 173 -2.36 16.70 9.14
C TYR A 173 -1.85 17.84 10.04
N LEU A 174 -0.84 17.59 10.86
CA LEU A 174 -0.19 18.61 11.71
C LEU A 174 0.78 19.50 10.93
N ALA A 175 1.00 19.25 9.63
CA ALA A 175 1.95 20.05 8.87
C ALA A 175 1.41 21.46 8.60
N SER A 176 2.26 22.46 8.85
CA SER A 176 2.06 23.80 8.33
C SER A 176 2.49 23.83 6.87
N THR A 177 1.65 24.39 6.00
CA THR A 177 2.03 24.61 4.61
C THR A 177 1.78 26.02 4.14
N LYS A 178 2.63 26.48 3.22
CA LYS A 178 2.56 27.82 2.68
C LYS A 178 3.18 27.87 1.29
N ASN A 179 2.43 28.37 0.31
CA ASN A 179 2.92 28.69 -1.02
C ASN A 179 3.66 27.52 -1.71
N ASN A 180 3.13 26.31 -1.61
CA ASN A 180 3.66 25.16 -2.36
C ASN A 180 2.94 25.01 -3.69
N SER A 181 3.60 24.39 -4.66
CA SER A 181 3.03 24.09 -5.98
C SER A 181 3.16 22.62 -6.33
N PHE A 182 2.05 21.99 -6.72
CA PHE A 182 1.95 20.61 -7.15
C PHE A 182 1.27 20.57 -8.53
N THR A 183 2.07 20.52 -9.59
CA THR A 183 1.56 20.65 -10.96
C THR A 183 2.05 19.55 -11.89
N PHE A 184 1.15 19.06 -12.75
CA PHE A 184 1.47 18.08 -13.80
C PHE A 184 2.10 16.78 -13.29
N ASN A 185 1.94 16.45 -12.01
CA ASN A 185 2.41 15.18 -11.47
C ASN A 185 1.46 14.05 -11.90
N LYS A 186 1.96 12.82 -11.96
CA LYS A 186 1.22 11.67 -12.46
C LYS A 186 1.34 10.47 -11.53
N ALA A 187 0.23 9.79 -11.28
CA ALA A 187 0.21 8.50 -10.60
C ALA A 187 -0.39 7.44 -11.52
N GLY A 188 0.02 6.18 -11.33
CA GLY A 188 -0.59 5.07 -12.05
C GLY A 188 -2.00 4.79 -11.54
N LEU A 189 -2.20 4.66 -10.23
CA LEU A 189 -3.43 4.19 -9.61
C LEU A 189 -4.28 5.31 -9.03
N MET A 190 -3.79 6.10 -8.07
CA MET A 190 -4.56 7.17 -7.41
C MET A 190 -3.67 8.30 -6.89
N GLY A 191 -4.25 9.49 -6.73
CA GLY A 191 -3.58 10.68 -6.20
C GLY A 191 -2.49 11.18 -7.14
N GLY A 192 -2.90 11.73 -8.30
CA GLY A 192 -1.97 12.21 -9.32
C GLY A 192 -0.94 13.20 -8.79
N GLY A 193 -1.34 14.09 -7.88
CA GLY A 193 -0.42 14.94 -7.12
C GLY A 193 -0.06 14.30 -5.78
N ILE A 194 -1.05 14.17 -4.89
CA ILE A 194 -0.86 13.72 -3.52
C ILE A 194 -1.77 12.55 -3.20
N TYR A 195 -1.27 11.55 -2.48
CA TYR A 195 -2.11 10.44 -2.00
C TYR A 195 -1.87 10.14 -0.53
N THR A 196 -2.97 9.94 0.21
CA THR A 196 -2.97 9.39 1.57
C THR A 196 -4.05 8.31 1.70
N PRO A 197 -3.72 7.07 2.06
CA PRO A 197 -4.71 5.99 2.17
C PRO A 197 -5.46 5.97 3.50
N LYS A 198 -5.20 6.90 4.42
CA LYS A 198 -5.82 6.95 5.75
C LYS A 198 -6.55 8.28 5.94
N SER A 199 -7.33 8.36 7.03
CA SER A 199 -8.31 9.43 7.25
C SER A 199 -7.76 10.85 7.04
N ILE A 200 -8.43 11.73 6.30
CA ILE A 200 -8.03 13.12 6.06
C ILE A 200 -7.75 13.84 7.37
N GLY A 201 -8.67 13.69 8.34
CA GLY A 201 -8.55 14.29 9.66
C GLY A 201 -7.31 13.85 10.44
N THR A 202 -6.63 12.80 9.98
CA THR A 202 -5.41 12.28 10.58
C THR A 202 -4.23 12.19 9.61
N ASN A 203 -4.31 12.57 8.33
CA ASN A 203 -3.20 12.29 7.41
C ASN A 203 -2.92 13.34 6.34
N LEU A 204 -3.82 14.27 6.05
CA LEU A 204 -3.54 15.27 5.04
C LEU A 204 -3.45 16.68 5.62
N PHE A 205 -2.35 17.37 5.31
CA PHE A 205 -2.09 18.73 5.73
C PHE A 205 -3.00 19.73 5.02
N ASP A 206 -3.16 20.94 5.56
CA ASP A 206 -3.92 21.98 4.88
C ASP A 206 -3.14 22.49 3.65
N PHE A 207 -3.76 22.52 2.47
CA PHE A 207 -3.22 23.11 1.22
C PHE A 207 -4.03 24.31 0.74
N SER A 208 -4.84 24.93 1.60
CA SER A 208 -5.57 26.17 1.28
C SER A 208 -4.66 27.24 0.64
N ASP A 209 -3.41 27.33 1.10
CA ASP A 209 -2.38 28.26 0.60
C ASP A 209 -1.45 27.67 -0.48
N SER A 210 -1.80 26.53 -1.08
CA SER A 210 -0.97 25.83 -2.09
C SER A 210 -1.69 25.67 -3.42
N LEU A 211 -0.93 25.74 -4.52
CA LEU A 211 -1.43 25.50 -5.87
C LEU A 211 -1.38 24.00 -6.19
N ILE A 212 -2.54 23.35 -6.35
CA ILE A 212 -2.62 21.94 -6.76
C ILE A 212 -3.51 21.83 -8.01
N GLN A 213 -2.90 21.64 -9.18
CA GLN A 213 -3.64 21.59 -10.44
C GLN A 213 -2.97 20.69 -11.50
N ASP A 214 -3.76 20.25 -12.47
CA ASP A 214 -3.32 19.50 -13.64
C ASP A 214 -2.55 18.20 -13.34
N ASN A 215 -2.71 17.65 -12.13
CA ASN A 215 -2.13 16.34 -11.82
C ASN A 215 -3.08 15.24 -12.29
N THR A 216 -2.55 14.10 -12.74
CA THR A 216 -3.38 13.08 -13.40
C THR A 216 -3.14 11.66 -12.89
N VAL A 217 -4.21 10.86 -12.98
CA VAL A 217 -4.17 9.40 -12.94
C VAL A 217 -4.57 8.93 -14.33
N GLY A 218 -3.61 8.36 -15.06
CA GLY A 218 -3.77 8.15 -16.51
C GLY A 218 -4.11 9.47 -17.22
N SER A 219 -5.29 9.53 -17.84
CA SER A 219 -5.79 10.72 -18.56
C SER A 219 -6.78 11.56 -17.75
N ILE A 220 -7.09 11.18 -16.50
CA ILE A 220 -8.08 11.85 -15.66
C ILE A 220 -7.37 12.79 -14.69
N ILE A 221 -7.89 14.01 -14.55
CA ILE A 221 -7.42 14.96 -13.53
C ILE A 221 -7.74 14.40 -12.15
N ASN A 222 -6.70 14.22 -11.34
CA ASN A 222 -6.79 13.75 -9.96
C ASN A 222 -5.66 14.41 -9.18
N ASN A 223 -5.97 15.57 -8.59
CA ASN A 223 -5.01 16.41 -7.87
C ASN A 223 -4.53 15.75 -6.58
N TYR A 224 -5.47 15.17 -5.85
CA TYR A 224 -5.23 14.44 -4.63
C TYR A 224 -6.35 13.40 -4.46
N SER A 225 -6.06 12.33 -3.72
CA SER A 225 -7.04 11.27 -3.46
C SER A 225 -6.72 10.54 -2.17
N THR A 226 -7.75 9.94 -1.57
CA THR A 226 -7.58 8.89 -0.53
C THR A 226 -8.06 7.53 -1.02
N LYS A 227 -8.06 6.54 -0.10
CA LYS A 227 -8.86 5.32 -0.27
C LYS A 227 -10.36 5.65 -0.32
N PRO A 228 -11.19 4.72 -0.84
CA PRO A 228 -12.64 4.80 -0.74
C PRO A 228 -13.08 5.01 0.70
N SER A 229 -13.99 5.97 0.87
CA SER A 229 -14.50 6.39 2.18
C SER A 229 -15.98 6.06 2.34
N TYR A 230 -16.79 6.56 1.41
CA TYR A 230 -18.23 6.41 1.48
C TYR A 230 -18.81 6.23 0.08
N ILE A 231 -20.06 5.82 0.04
CA ILE A 231 -20.82 5.65 -1.19
C ILE A 231 -22.11 6.45 -1.12
N THR A 232 -22.65 6.84 -2.28
CA THR A 232 -23.99 7.41 -2.37
C THR A 232 -24.82 6.62 -3.37
N LEU A 233 -26.10 6.46 -3.06
CA LEU A 233 -27.08 5.95 -4.00
C LEU A 233 -27.35 7.06 -5.04
N ASN A 234 -27.05 6.78 -6.31
CA ASN A 234 -27.24 7.70 -7.43
C ASN A 234 -28.31 7.19 -8.43
N THR A 235 -29.05 6.15 -8.04
CA THR A 235 -30.20 5.69 -8.82
C THR A 235 -31.25 6.78 -8.86
N THR A 236 -31.68 7.14 -10.07
CA THR A 236 -32.80 8.06 -10.30
C THR A 236 -33.94 7.27 -10.94
N PHE A 237 -35.15 7.50 -10.46
CA PHE A 237 -36.38 6.95 -11.04
C PHE A 237 -37.24 8.12 -11.49
N ASN A 238 -37.78 8.02 -12.70
CA ASN A 238 -38.66 9.06 -13.27
C ASN A 238 -40.12 8.89 -12.83
N GLU A 239 -40.44 7.81 -12.13
CA GLU A 239 -41.80 7.47 -11.68
C GLU A 239 -41.89 7.53 -10.16
N GLU A 240 -43.05 7.96 -9.65
CA GLU A 240 -43.31 8.10 -8.21
C GLU A 240 -43.46 6.74 -7.49
N SER A 241 -43.77 5.69 -8.24
CA SER A 241 -43.90 4.32 -7.73
C SER A 241 -43.16 3.35 -8.64
N LEU A 242 -42.43 2.40 -8.03
CA LEU A 242 -41.75 1.34 -8.77
C LEU A 242 -42.40 -0.02 -8.46
N TYR A 243 -42.88 -0.70 -9.50
CA TYR A 243 -43.39 -2.06 -9.40
C TYR A 243 -42.25 -3.04 -9.71
N ILE A 244 -41.90 -3.89 -8.75
CA ILE A 244 -40.87 -4.92 -8.89
C ILE A 244 -41.52 -6.27 -8.63
N ASN A 245 -41.46 -7.19 -9.60
CA ASN A 245 -41.92 -8.55 -9.36
C ASN A 245 -40.86 -9.37 -8.61
N ALA A 246 -41.31 -10.35 -7.83
CA ALA A 246 -40.42 -11.27 -7.16
C ALA A 246 -39.50 -11.99 -8.17
N GLY A 247 -38.19 -11.87 -7.98
CA GLY A 247 -37.17 -12.45 -8.86
C GLY A 247 -36.66 -11.50 -9.96
N GLU A 248 -37.22 -10.30 -10.09
CA GLU A 248 -36.69 -9.28 -10.99
C GLU A 248 -35.43 -8.60 -10.44
N TYR A 249 -34.58 -8.14 -11.37
CA TYR A 249 -33.40 -7.38 -11.03
C TYR A 249 -33.78 -5.93 -10.74
N PHE A 250 -33.39 -5.43 -9.58
CA PHE A 250 -33.55 -4.03 -9.21
C PHE A 250 -32.22 -3.29 -9.42
N PRO A 251 -32.08 -2.49 -10.51
CA PRO A 251 -30.82 -1.84 -10.84
C PRO A 251 -30.51 -0.71 -9.87
N LEU A 252 -29.44 -0.87 -9.09
CA LEU A 252 -28.92 0.19 -8.23
C LEU A 252 -27.58 0.71 -8.74
N VAL A 253 -27.46 2.02 -8.83
CA VAL A 253 -26.24 2.73 -9.22
C VAL A 253 -25.68 3.44 -8.00
N PHE A 254 -24.42 3.18 -7.70
CA PHE A 254 -23.71 3.81 -6.59
C PHE A 254 -22.51 4.58 -7.11
N ASN A 255 -22.27 5.75 -6.52
CA ASN A 255 -21.02 6.47 -6.67
C ASN A 255 -20.15 6.19 -5.44
N ILE A 256 -18.85 6.01 -5.67
CA ILE A 256 -17.86 5.78 -4.61
C ILE A 256 -17.05 7.06 -4.48
N PHE A 257 -16.92 7.54 -3.24
CA PHE A 257 -16.20 8.75 -2.93
C PHE A 257 -15.01 8.45 -2.05
N ASP A 258 -13.94 9.18 -2.28
CA ASP A 258 -12.85 9.30 -1.33
C ASP A 258 -13.26 10.26 -0.19
N GLU A 259 -12.38 10.45 0.78
CA GLU A 259 -12.71 11.30 1.92
C GLU A 259 -12.78 12.79 1.56
N PHE A 260 -12.22 13.22 0.42
CA PHE A 260 -12.31 14.60 -0.05
C PHE A 260 -13.63 14.87 -0.78
N GLY A 261 -14.47 13.84 -0.94
CA GLY A 261 -15.67 13.92 -1.78
C GLY A 261 -15.35 13.90 -3.26
N ASN A 262 -14.16 13.46 -3.67
CA ASN A 262 -13.89 13.16 -5.07
C ASN A 262 -14.53 11.83 -5.45
N ILE A 263 -15.12 11.77 -6.64
CA ILE A 263 -15.59 10.50 -7.21
C ILE A 263 -14.36 9.66 -7.55
N MET A 264 -14.32 8.44 -7.01
CA MET A 264 -13.25 7.49 -7.30
C MET A 264 -13.49 6.74 -8.59
N ILE A 265 -12.46 6.68 -9.43
CA ILE A 265 -12.49 5.97 -10.70
C ILE A 265 -11.34 4.97 -10.73
N ASP A 266 -11.66 3.68 -10.70
CA ASP A 266 -10.67 2.60 -10.75
C ASP A 266 -10.30 2.24 -12.20
N ILE A 267 -9.63 3.16 -12.88
CA ILE A 267 -9.27 3.02 -14.31
C ILE A 267 -8.44 1.75 -14.56
N ASN A 268 -7.56 1.40 -13.62
CA ASN A 268 -6.63 0.28 -13.75
C ASN A 268 -7.13 -1.01 -13.12
N LYS A 269 -8.37 -1.07 -12.64
CA LYS A 269 -8.95 -2.23 -11.96
C LYS A 269 -8.08 -2.72 -10.80
N TYR A 270 -7.57 -1.77 -10.02
CA TYR A 270 -6.80 -2.03 -8.82
C TYR A 270 -7.59 -2.87 -7.82
N TYR A 271 -8.90 -2.65 -7.70
CA TYR A 271 -9.78 -3.48 -6.89
C TYR A 271 -10.28 -4.66 -7.70
N SER A 272 -9.84 -5.86 -7.32
CA SER A 272 -10.32 -7.12 -7.88
C SER A 272 -11.75 -7.43 -7.45
N MET A 273 -12.16 -6.96 -6.27
CA MET A 273 -13.53 -7.13 -5.78
C MET A 273 -13.96 -5.96 -4.89
N ILE A 274 -15.19 -5.49 -5.12
CA ILE A 274 -15.88 -4.52 -4.28
C ILE A 274 -17.18 -5.18 -3.81
N ILE A 275 -17.33 -5.35 -2.50
CA ILE A 275 -18.56 -5.89 -1.88
C ILE A 275 -19.26 -4.75 -1.18
N LEU A 276 -20.55 -4.60 -1.48
CA LEU A 276 -21.41 -3.64 -0.79
C LEU A 276 -22.48 -4.40 0.00
N LYS A 277 -22.56 -4.13 1.31
CA LYS A 277 -23.62 -4.65 2.17
C LYS A 277 -24.68 -3.57 2.43
N LEU A 278 -25.91 -3.90 2.04
CA LEU A 278 -27.11 -3.07 2.21
C LEU A 278 -28.20 -3.88 2.90
N GLU A 279 -29.10 -3.17 3.57
CA GLU A 279 -30.26 -3.72 4.23
C GLU A 279 -31.48 -2.88 3.83
N ILE A 280 -32.56 -3.53 3.44
CA ILE A 280 -33.83 -2.86 3.13
C ILE A 280 -34.70 -2.96 4.37
N ILE A 281 -35.15 -1.82 4.89
CA ILE A 281 -35.96 -1.74 6.11
C ILE A 281 -37.26 -1.03 5.77
N GLU A 282 -38.38 -1.62 6.16
CA GLU A 282 -39.71 -1.01 6.01
C GLU A 282 -39.86 0.21 6.92
N LYS A 283 -40.36 1.30 6.36
CA LYS A 283 -40.68 2.53 7.07
C LYS A 283 -42.09 2.41 7.63
N ASN A 284 -42.18 2.03 8.89
CA ASN A 284 -43.45 2.04 9.63
C ASN A 284 -43.85 3.49 9.99
N GLU A 285 -44.35 4.26 9.04
CA GLU A 285 -45.14 5.46 9.35
C GLU A 285 -46.61 5.06 9.42
N TYR A 286 -47.17 5.07 10.63
CA TYR A 286 -48.62 5.02 10.85
C TYR A 286 -49.24 6.32 10.33
N ASN A 287 -49.49 6.40 9.02
CA ASN A 287 -50.39 7.41 8.45
C ASN A 287 -51.69 6.69 8.08
N ASP A 288 -52.75 7.01 8.82
CA ASP A 288 -54.05 6.33 8.83
C ASP A 288 -54.83 6.34 7.49
N ASN A 289 -54.25 6.72 6.35
CA ASN A 289 -55.03 6.93 5.12
C ASN A 289 -54.39 6.48 3.78
N ASP A 290 -53.22 5.85 3.72
CA ASP A 290 -52.68 5.33 2.44
C ASP A 290 -51.92 4.00 2.61
N ASP A 291 -52.27 2.98 1.82
CA ASP A 291 -51.64 1.63 1.76
C ASP A 291 -50.20 1.65 1.17
N VAL A 292 -49.51 2.79 1.22
CA VAL A 292 -48.17 2.95 0.63
C VAL A 292 -47.10 2.52 1.64
N ILE A 293 -46.57 1.31 1.43
CA ILE A 293 -45.43 0.81 2.18
C ILE A 293 -44.16 1.50 1.66
N ASN A 294 -43.54 2.31 2.51
CA ASN A 294 -42.27 2.96 2.22
C ASN A 294 -41.10 2.09 2.70
N TYR A 295 -39.97 2.11 1.98
CA TYR A 295 -38.76 1.39 2.36
C TYR A 295 -37.54 2.32 2.41
N TYR A 296 -36.62 2.02 3.33
CA TYR A 296 -35.31 2.63 3.41
C TYR A 296 -34.22 1.63 3.07
N LEU A 297 -33.21 2.09 2.34
CA LEU A 297 -31.92 1.40 2.25
C LEU A 297 -31.03 1.90 3.38
N LEU A 298 -30.74 1.02 4.33
CA LEU A 298 -29.77 1.20 5.40
C LEU A 298 -28.55 0.31 5.15
N GLY A 299 -27.46 0.54 5.88
CA GLY A 299 -26.17 -0.09 5.60
C GLY A 299 -25.20 0.88 4.94
N ASN A 300 -24.45 0.43 3.93
CA ASN A 300 -23.31 1.12 3.26
C ASN A 300 -21.92 0.69 3.77
N THR A 301 -21.78 -0.55 4.22
CA THR A 301 -20.46 -1.13 4.47
C THR A 301 -19.86 -1.62 3.16
N GLY A 302 -18.82 -0.95 2.69
CA GLY A 302 -18.01 -1.36 1.54
C GLY A 302 -16.79 -2.18 1.96
N THR A 303 -16.50 -3.26 1.25
CA THR A 303 -15.25 -4.02 1.36
C THR A 303 -14.53 -3.99 0.02
N PHE A 304 -13.28 -3.51 0.04
CA PHE A 304 -12.47 -3.30 -1.16
C PHE A 304 -11.24 -4.20 -1.11
N ILE A 305 -11.14 -5.13 -2.06
CA ILE A 305 -10.06 -6.11 -2.12
C ILE A 305 -9.22 -5.83 -3.36
N ASN A 306 -7.91 -5.62 -3.18
CA ASN A 306 -6.96 -5.39 -4.26
C ASN A 306 -6.42 -6.70 -4.81
N GLU A 307 -5.99 -7.63 -3.95
CA GLU A 307 -5.45 -8.93 -4.34
C GLU A 307 -6.20 -10.07 -3.65
N ILE A 308 -6.56 -11.09 -4.42
CA ILE A 308 -7.05 -12.36 -3.90
C ILE A 308 -5.86 -13.31 -3.88
N SER A 309 -5.23 -13.48 -2.72
CA SER A 309 -4.22 -14.52 -2.54
C SER A 309 -4.92 -15.89 -2.46
N ILE A 310 -4.88 -16.64 -3.56
CA ILE A 310 -5.25 -18.06 -3.51
C ILE A 310 -4.04 -18.78 -2.91
N ASN A 311 -4.09 -19.07 -1.62
CA ASN A 311 -3.06 -19.88 -0.99
C ASN A 311 -2.99 -21.24 -1.69
N GLU A 312 -1.78 -21.70 -1.97
CA GLU A 312 -1.59 -23.07 -2.41
C GLU A 312 -2.02 -24.04 -1.30
N CYS A 313 -2.47 -25.22 -1.70
CA CYS A 313 -2.80 -26.26 -0.75
C CYS A 313 -1.52 -26.73 -0.06
N ASN A 314 -1.59 -26.96 1.25
CA ASN A 314 -0.48 -27.54 1.99
C ASN A 314 -0.15 -28.94 1.45
N GLU A 315 1.03 -29.48 1.77
CA GLU A 315 1.47 -30.81 1.30
C GLU A 315 0.49 -31.94 1.63
N ASN A 316 -0.34 -31.80 2.67
CA ASN A 316 -1.33 -32.78 3.10
C ASN A 316 -2.74 -32.54 2.51
N GLN A 317 -2.87 -31.57 1.61
CA GLN A 317 -4.15 -31.12 1.05
C GLN A 317 -4.20 -31.31 -0.47
N ILE A 318 -5.39 -31.64 -0.96
CA ILE A 318 -5.68 -31.83 -2.38
C ILE A 318 -6.39 -30.58 -2.89
N LYS A 319 -5.94 -30.13 -4.06
CA LYS A 319 -6.57 -29.05 -4.80
C LYS A 319 -7.84 -29.57 -5.48
N MET A 320 -8.99 -29.03 -5.07
CA MET A 320 -10.32 -29.41 -5.52
C MET A 320 -10.96 -28.23 -6.27
N ILE A 321 -11.94 -28.51 -7.13
CA ILE A 321 -12.74 -27.49 -7.84
C ILE A 321 -14.22 -27.76 -7.53
N ASN A 322 -14.92 -26.75 -7.01
CA ASN A 322 -16.35 -26.89 -6.72
C ASN A 322 -17.20 -26.78 -8.00
N ARG A 323 -18.52 -27.00 -7.89
CA ARG A 323 -19.45 -26.93 -9.04
C ARG A 323 -19.49 -25.57 -9.74
N ARG A 324 -18.95 -24.51 -9.12
CA ARG A 324 -18.85 -23.15 -9.68
C ARG A 324 -17.49 -22.86 -10.32
N GLY A 325 -16.60 -23.86 -10.43
CA GLY A 325 -15.26 -23.67 -10.99
C GLY A 325 -14.25 -23.02 -10.03
N ILE A 326 -14.59 -22.85 -8.75
CA ILE A 326 -13.72 -22.22 -7.76
C ILE A 326 -12.83 -23.28 -7.11
N GLN A 327 -11.52 -23.03 -7.10
CA GLN A 327 -10.52 -23.87 -6.46
C GLN A 327 -10.59 -23.76 -4.93
N TYR A 328 -10.51 -24.88 -4.22
CA TYR A 328 -10.36 -24.96 -2.77
C TYR A 328 -9.45 -26.13 -2.37
N CYS A 329 -9.01 -26.17 -1.12
CA CYS A 329 -8.15 -27.24 -0.60
C CYS A 329 -8.93 -28.15 0.35
N GLU A 330 -8.77 -29.46 0.22
CA GLU A 330 -9.36 -30.46 1.11
C GLU A 330 -8.26 -31.37 1.68
N ASN A 331 -8.32 -31.70 2.98
CA ASN A 331 -7.34 -32.64 3.56
C ASN A 331 -7.46 -34.02 2.91
N ALA A 332 -6.33 -34.66 2.61
CA ALA A 332 -6.31 -36.01 2.06
C ALA A 332 -7.03 -36.99 3.01
N LYS A 333 -7.91 -37.83 2.44
CA LYS A 333 -8.60 -38.91 3.15
C LYS A 333 -7.79 -40.18 3.06
N CYS A 334 -7.39 -40.76 4.17
CA CYS A 334 -6.73 -42.07 4.21
C CYS A 334 -7.67 -43.13 4.79
N LYS A 335 -7.33 -44.39 4.55
CA LYS A 335 -8.02 -45.55 5.12
C LYS A 335 -8.02 -45.47 6.65
N ASP A 336 -9.05 -46.03 7.28
CA ASP A 336 -9.24 -45.99 8.74
C ASP A 336 -8.08 -46.60 9.54
N ASN A 337 -7.29 -47.47 8.90
CA ASN A 337 -6.10 -48.07 9.50
C ASN A 337 -4.88 -47.13 9.56
N CYS A 338 -4.94 -45.95 8.95
CA CYS A 338 -3.88 -44.95 9.01
C CYS A 338 -4.00 -44.10 10.29
N PRO A 339 -3.03 -44.17 11.21
CA PRO A 339 -3.08 -43.51 12.52
C PRO A 339 -2.69 -42.02 12.41
N ILE A 340 -3.56 -41.23 11.78
CA ILE A 340 -3.33 -39.80 11.55
C ILE A 340 -3.22 -39.06 12.88
N LYS A 341 -2.24 -38.14 13.01
CA LYS A 341 -1.89 -37.35 14.22
C LYS A 341 -1.15 -38.09 15.33
N THR A 342 -1.04 -39.42 15.29
CA THR A 342 -0.29 -40.18 16.31
C THR A 342 1.03 -40.70 15.77
N SER A 343 1.02 -41.37 14.63
CA SER A 343 2.23 -41.91 14.00
C SER A 343 2.29 -41.74 12.49
N ALA A 344 1.27 -41.14 11.87
CA ALA A 344 1.23 -40.89 10.44
C ALA A 344 0.62 -39.54 10.05
N ASN A 345 0.95 -39.09 8.85
CA ASN A 345 0.26 -38.07 8.07
C ASN A 345 -0.44 -38.73 6.88
N CYS A 346 -1.57 -38.15 6.45
CA CYS A 346 -2.19 -38.53 5.19
C CYS A 346 -1.75 -37.55 4.11
N VAL A 347 -1.09 -38.06 3.07
CA VAL A 347 -0.52 -37.25 1.99
C VAL A 347 -1.11 -37.65 0.64
N PRO A 348 -1.40 -36.69 -0.25
CA PRO A 348 -1.83 -36.98 -1.60
C PRO A 348 -0.64 -37.42 -2.49
N PRO A 349 -0.90 -38.07 -3.63
CA PRO A 349 0.15 -38.49 -4.55
C PRO A 349 0.86 -37.29 -5.21
N LYS A 350 2.21 -37.28 -5.17
CA LYS A 350 3.08 -36.15 -5.58
C LYS A 350 2.99 -35.72 -7.05
N ASN A 351 2.39 -36.50 -7.94
CA ASN A 351 2.45 -36.31 -9.41
C ASN A 351 1.09 -36.29 -10.11
N ILE A 352 -0.02 -36.03 -9.39
CA ILE A 352 -1.36 -36.20 -9.97
C ILE A 352 -2.24 -34.96 -9.72
N SER A 353 -2.60 -34.28 -10.80
CA SER A 353 -3.61 -33.22 -10.84
C SER A 353 -5.01 -33.82 -10.84
N LEU A 354 -5.52 -34.26 -9.68
CA LEU A 354 -6.88 -34.75 -9.57
C LEU A 354 -7.71 -33.90 -8.60
N ASN A 355 -8.82 -33.38 -9.12
CA ASN A 355 -9.92 -32.79 -8.35
C ASN A 355 -10.74 -33.89 -7.62
N ILE A 356 -10.08 -34.93 -7.12
CA ILE A 356 -10.70 -36.12 -6.53
C ILE A 356 -9.92 -36.51 -5.27
N ASN A 357 -10.60 -36.53 -4.13
CA ASN A 357 -10.04 -36.97 -2.84
C ASN A 357 -10.43 -38.43 -2.57
N ASP A 358 -9.78 -39.37 -3.27
CA ASP A 358 -10.03 -40.81 -3.15
C ASP A 358 -9.14 -41.45 -2.07
N ILE A 359 -9.79 -42.15 -1.13
CA ILE A 359 -9.15 -42.86 -0.02
C ILE A 359 -8.13 -43.92 -0.46
N ASN A 360 -8.24 -44.44 -1.68
CA ASN A 360 -7.36 -45.46 -2.23
C ASN A 360 -6.14 -44.89 -2.95
N LEU A 361 -6.18 -43.60 -3.32
CA LEU A 361 -5.09 -42.92 -4.01
C LEU A 361 -4.16 -42.19 -3.03
N ASN A 362 -4.67 -41.81 -1.87
CA ASN A 362 -3.90 -41.12 -0.83
C ASN A 362 -3.02 -42.10 -0.05
N LYS A 363 -1.85 -41.63 0.37
CA LYS A 363 -0.82 -42.42 1.05
C LYS A 363 -0.77 -42.09 2.54
N CYS A 364 -0.72 -43.13 3.36
CA CYS A 364 -0.33 -43.01 4.77
C CYS A 364 1.19 -42.88 4.86
N GLU A 365 1.69 -41.72 5.26
CA GLU A 365 3.12 -41.45 5.42
C GLU A 365 3.50 -41.42 6.90
N CYS A 366 4.49 -42.21 7.29
CA CYS A 366 4.86 -42.34 8.69
C CYS A 366 5.66 -41.14 9.18
N LEU A 367 5.33 -40.70 10.39
CA LEU A 367 6.14 -39.71 11.10
C LEU A 367 7.53 -40.30 11.45
N PRO A 368 8.56 -39.46 11.58
CA PRO A 368 9.88 -39.91 12.03
C PRO A 368 9.80 -40.77 13.30
N GLY A 369 10.49 -41.92 13.30
CA GLY A 369 10.44 -42.90 14.38
C GLY A 369 9.38 -44.00 14.21
N TRP A 370 8.61 -44.01 13.12
CA TRP A 370 7.61 -45.03 12.81
C TRP A 370 7.82 -45.65 11.41
N LYS A 371 7.43 -46.92 11.26
CA LYS A 371 7.49 -47.69 10.00
C LYS A 371 6.33 -48.69 9.86
N GLY A 372 6.25 -49.33 8.70
CA GLY A 372 5.20 -50.30 8.34
C GLY A 372 4.06 -49.64 7.56
N ASP A 373 3.23 -50.45 6.89
CA ASP A 373 2.21 -49.97 5.95
C ASP A 373 1.15 -49.06 6.59
N ASN A 374 0.94 -49.19 7.91
CA ASN A 374 0.05 -48.37 8.72
C ASN A 374 0.79 -47.60 9.83
N CYS A 375 2.11 -47.45 9.73
CA CYS A 375 2.91 -46.69 10.70
C CYS A 375 2.73 -47.13 12.16
N SER A 376 2.47 -48.41 12.37
CA SER A 376 2.19 -49.00 13.68
C SER A 376 3.44 -49.51 14.41
N ILE A 377 4.59 -49.53 13.74
CA ILE A 377 5.84 -50.09 14.27
C ILE A 377 6.78 -48.94 14.62
N LYS A 378 7.16 -48.80 15.89
CA LYS A 378 8.22 -47.87 16.30
C LYS A 378 9.58 -48.35 15.81
N ILE A 379 10.37 -47.44 15.28
CA ILE A 379 11.77 -47.68 14.92
C ILE A 379 12.59 -47.51 16.20
N TYR A 380 13.16 -48.62 16.69
CA TYR A 380 14.16 -48.59 17.76
C TYR A 380 15.54 -48.57 17.11
N ILE A 381 16.37 -47.60 17.49
CA ILE A 381 17.77 -47.53 17.07
C ILE A 381 18.54 -48.50 17.96
N ASP A 382 19.14 -49.51 17.35
CA ASP A 382 20.06 -50.43 18.03
C ASP A 382 21.45 -49.79 18.04
N TYR A 383 21.86 -49.27 19.21
CA TYR A 383 23.22 -48.78 19.42
C TYR A 383 24.11 -49.99 19.69
N LYS A 384 24.73 -50.52 18.63
CA LYS A 384 25.81 -51.50 18.76
C LYS A 384 27.13 -50.86 19.16
#